data_AF-A0A382TBH3-F1
#
_entry.id   AF-A0A382TBH3-F1
#
_cell.length_a   1.000
_cell.length_b   1.000
_cell.length_c   1.000
_cell.angle_alpha   90.00
_cell.angle_beta   90.00
_cell.angle_gamma   90.00
#
_symmetry.space_group_name_H-M   'P 1'
#
loop_
_entity.id
_entity.type
_entity.pdbx_description
1 polymer ?
#
loop_
_entity_poly.entity_id
_entity_poly.type
_entity_poly.pdbx_seq_one_letter_code
_entity_poly.pdbx_strand_id
1 'polypeptide(L)'
;LSLLRKPSFAIFISCMFLICIPLYFYFVMMGIYLTEIGWTSIAGKMSLAQVSDVVFMLLLPIMLKKLGYKNTIFLGILAWVSRYFFLGGSVDSIALQAPLIFGAILLHGICYDFLFIAGQLYVDDEANPRIRAACQGFIAFILWGVGAFVGTMLAGKVLAMYETTNAAGETVHDWANIWPVPAWLSLGVLVVFFVFFREPERKPADAA
;
A
#
# COMPACT_ATOMS: atom_id res chain seq x y z
N LEU A 1 -13.23 -12.34 -17.07
CA LEU A 1 -13.80 -11.01 -17.42
C LEU A 1 -13.22 -10.54 -18.74
N SER A 2 -14.02 -9.99 -19.67
CA SER A 2 -13.52 -9.41 -20.94
C SER A 2 -12.55 -8.25 -20.73
N LEU A 3 -12.66 -7.51 -19.63
CA LEU A 3 -11.76 -6.41 -19.26
C LEU A 3 -10.31 -6.86 -19.05
N LEU A 4 -10.08 -8.08 -18.54
CA LEU A 4 -8.72 -8.62 -18.39
C LEU A 4 -8.01 -8.88 -19.73
N ARG A 5 -8.74 -8.88 -20.86
CA ARG A 5 -8.12 -8.94 -22.18
C ARG A 5 -7.48 -7.60 -22.58
N LYS A 6 -7.82 -6.49 -21.91
CA LYS A 6 -7.14 -5.20 -22.09
C LYS A 6 -5.83 -5.21 -21.32
N PRO A 7 -4.66 -5.05 -21.98
CA PRO A 7 -3.36 -5.12 -21.31
C PRO A 7 -3.23 -4.14 -20.13
N SER A 8 -3.62 -2.87 -20.30
CA SER A 8 -3.55 -1.87 -19.23
C SER A 8 -4.34 -2.27 -17.98
N PHE A 9 -5.51 -2.86 -18.15
CA PHE A 9 -6.36 -3.30 -17.05
C PHE A 9 -5.75 -4.51 -16.32
N ALA A 10 -5.20 -5.47 -17.07
CA ALA A 10 -4.49 -6.62 -16.48
C ALA A 10 -3.24 -6.19 -15.71
N ILE A 11 -2.46 -5.24 -16.25
CA ILE A 11 -1.29 -4.66 -15.58
C ILE A 11 -1.71 -3.98 -14.28
N PHE A 12 -2.77 -3.17 -14.32
CA PHE A 12 -3.31 -2.48 -13.16
C PHE A 12 -3.71 -3.45 -12.04
N ILE A 13 -4.53 -4.46 -12.36
CA ILE A 13 -4.96 -5.48 -11.39
C ILE A 13 -3.76 -6.23 -10.81
N SER A 14 -2.76 -6.55 -11.64
CA SER A 14 -1.53 -7.21 -11.19
C SER A 14 -0.75 -6.32 -10.23
N CYS A 15 -0.62 -5.02 -10.51
CA CYS A 15 0.04 -4.07 -9.61
C CYS A 15 -0.70 -3.96 -8.29
N MET A 16 -2.03 -3.88 -8.30
CA MET A 16 -2.81 -3.82 -7.06
C MET A 16 -2.62 -5.09 -6.21
N PHE A 17 -2.68 -6.27 -6.82
CA PHE A 17 -2.40 -7.53 -6.14
C PHE A 17 -0.99 -7.54 -5.53
N LEU A 18 0.02 -7.10 -6.30
CA LEU A 18 1.40 -7.07 -5.82
C LEU A 18 1.60 -6.09 -4.66
N ILE A 19 0.88 -4.96 -4.62
CA ILE A 19 0.92 -4.02 -3.46
C ILE A 19 0.19 -4.58 -2.23
N CYS A 20 -0.75 -5.52 -2.38
CA CYS A 20 -1.30 -6.20 -1.21
C CYS A 20 -0.19 -6.91 -0.40
N ILE A 21 0.86 -7.42 -1.04
CA ILE A 21 1.96 -8.07 -0.30
C ILE A 21 2.61 -7.12 0.70
N PRO A 22 3.20 -5.96 0.31
CA PRO A 22 3.72 -5.01 1.26
C PRO A 22 2.66 -4.55 2.27
N LEU A 23 1.42 -4.27 1.85
CA LEU A 23 0.34 -3.90 2.78
C LEU A 23 0.24 -4.81 4.00
N TYR A 24 0.24 -6.12 3.78
CA TYR A 24 0.16 -7.07 4.89
C TYR A 24 1.47 -7.19 5.68
N PHE A 25 2.63 -6.85 5.13
CA PHE A 25 3.84 -6.67 5.94
C PHE A 25 3.64 -5.55 6.97
N TYR A 26 3.07 -4.42 6.56
CA TYR A 26 2.80 -3.32 7.49
C TYR A 26 1.83 -3.74 8.60
N PHE A 27 0.73 -4.43 8.24
CA PHE A 27 -0.26 -4.87 9.23
C PHE A 27 0.25 -5.94 10.19
N VAL A 28 1.06 -6.88 9.71
CA VAL A 28 1.62 -7.94 10.56
C VAL A 28 2.74 -7.41 11.45
N MET A 29 3.63 -6.57 10.92
CA MET A 29 4.92 -6.29 11.55
C MET A 29 4.95 -5.00 12.36
N MET A 30 4.14 -4.00 12.02
CA MET A 30 4.26 -2.66 12.63
C MET A 30 4.08 -2.70 14.16
N GLY A 31 3.09 -3.44 14.66
CA GLY A 31 2.85 -3.56 16.10
C GLY A 31 4.01 -4.24 16.83
N ILE A 32 4.58 -5.28 16.23
CA ILE A 32 5.73 -6.03 16.77
C ILE A 32 6.96 -5.12 16.82
N TYR A 33 7.27 -4.45 15.71
CA TYR A 33 8.38 -3.51 15.62
C TYR A 33 8.30 -2.42 16.69
N LEU A 34 7.15 -1.76 16.81
CA LEU A 34 6.97 -0.70 17.80
C LEU A 34 7.10 -1.22 19.24
N THR A 35 6.69 -2.47 19.49
CA THR A 35 6.81 -3.09 20.81
C THR A 35 8.27 -3.36 21.15
N GLU A 36 9.04 -3.92 20.21
CA GLU A 36 10.46 -4.26 20.40
C GLU A 36 11.35 -3.03 20.60
N ILE A 37 11.05 -1.90 19.94
CA ILE A 37 11.77 -0.64 20.16
C ILE A 37 11.28 0.14 21.39
N GLY A 38 10.40 -0.45 22.20
CA GLY A 38 9.95 0.11 23.48
C GLY A 38 8.96 1.28 23.36
N TRP A 39 8.23 1.40 22.25
CA TRP A 39 7.23 2.47 22.13
C TRP A 39 6.03 2.22 23.03
N THR A 40 5.69 3.25 23.81
CA THR A 40 4.44 3.27 24.59
C THR A 40 3.29 3.86 23.78
N SER A 41 2.06 3.55 24.20
CA SER A 41 0.81 4.08 23.61
C SER A 41 0.68 3.81 22.10
N ILE A 42 1.10 2.62 21.65
CA ILE A 42 1.15 2.21 20.24
C ILE A 42 -0.20 2.45 19.54
N ALA A 43 -1.31 1.98 20.11
CA ALA A 43 -2.64 2.14 19.53
C ALA A 43 -3.02 3.61 19.29
N GLY A 44 -2.70 4.48 20.25
CA GLY A 44 -2.97 5.92 20.15
C GLY A 44 -2.08 6.63 19.12
N LYS A 45 -0.84 6.18 18.93
CA LYS A 45 0.04 6.73 17.90
C LYS A 45 -0.34 6.24 16.50
N MET A 46 -0.74 4.97 16.38
CA MET A 46 -1.17 4.38 15.12
C MET A 46 -2.54 4.90 14.65
N SER A 47 -3.40 5.40 15.54
CA SER A 47 -4.68 6.00 15.14
C SER A 47 -4.51 7.27 14.30
N LEU A 48 -3.33 7.91 14.30
CA LEU A 48 -3.00 8.99 13.37
C LEU A 48 -3.08 8.55 11.90
N ALA A 49 -2.94 7.25 11.62
CA ALA A 49 -3.20 6.69 10.29
C ALA A 49 -4.65 6.95 9.84
N GLN A 50 -5.62 6.83 10.76
CA GLN A 50 -7.04 7.07 10.45
C GLN A 50 -7.32 8.55 10.20
N VAL A 51 -6.62 9.44 10.92
CA VAL A 51 -6.69 10.89 10.63
C VAL A 51 -6.16 11.17 9.22
N SER A 52 -5.05 10.52 8.84
CA SER A 52 -4.51 10.61 7.47
C SER A 52 -5.52 10.11 6.42
N ASP A 53 -6.16 8.96 6.63
CA ASP A 53 -7.20 8.44 5.72
C ASP A 53 -8.33 9.45 5.51
N VAL A 54 -8.90 10.01 6.59
CA VAL A 54 -9.98 10.98 6.45
C VAL A 54 -9.54 12.19 5.63
N VAL A 55 -8.32 12.69 5.84
CA VAL A 55 -7.77 13.83 5.09
C VAL A 55 -7.60 13.48 3.61
N PHE A 56 -7.00 12.34 3.28
CA PHE A 56 -6.71 11.99 1.89
C PHE A 56 -7.92 11.49 1.12
N MET A 57 -8.90 10.86 1.79
CA MET A 57 -10.19 10.54 1.20
C MET A 57 -10.94 11.82 0.77
N LEU A 58 -10.87 12.90 1.55
CA LEU A 58 -11.43 14.20 1.17
C LEU A 58 -10.66 14.87 0.03
N LEU A 59 -9.34 14.65 -0.06
CA LEU A 59 -8.49 15.18 -1.13
C LEU A 59 -8.59 14.37 -2.43
N LEU A 60 -8.98 13.09 -2.36
CA LEU A 60 -8.99 12.15 -3.48
C LEU A 60 -9.78 12.68 -4.70
N PRO A 61 -11.01 13.24 -4.57
CA PRO A 61 -11.74 13.78 -5.73
C PRO A 61 -10.99 14.92 -6.44
N ILE A 62 -10.29 15.75 -5.67
CA ILE A 62 -9.49 16.87 -6.21
C ILE A 62 -8.30 16.32 -6.99
N MET A 63 -7.62 15.30 -6.44
CA MET A 63 -6.47 14.67 -7.09
C MET A 63 -6.89 13.95 -8.37
N LEU A 64 -7.98 13.19 -8.35
CA LEU A 64 -8.51 12.54 -9.55
C LEU A 64 -8.90 13.55 -10.62
N LYS A 65 -9.56 14.66 -10.24
CA LYS A 65 -9.93 15.71 -11.20
C LYS A 65 -8.72 16.36 -11.87
N LYS A 66 -7.65 16.63 -11.10
CA LYS A 66 -6.45 17.35 -11.57
C LYS A 66 -5.41 16.46 -12.24
N LEU A 67 -5.18 15.26 -11.70
CA LEU A 67 -4.06 14.39 -12.05
C LEU A 67 -4.49 13.15 -12.87
N GLY A 68 -5.76 12.76 -12.81
CA GLY A 68 -6.24 11.50 -13.39
C GLY A 68 -5.90 10.28 -12.54
N TYR A 69 -6.33 9.10 -12.99
CA TYR A 69 -6.11 7.84 -12.29
C TYR A 69 -4.64 7.45 -12.25
N LYS A 70 -3.92 7.53 -13.38
CA LYS A 70 -2.51 7.06 -13.45
C LYS A 70 -1.64 7.79 -12.45
N ASN A 71 -1.72 9.12 -12.42
CA ASN A 71 -0.85 9.92 -11.54
C ASN A 71 -1.29 9.83 -10.07
N THR A 72 -2.59 9.76 -9.79
CA THR A 72 -3.08 9.58 -8.42
C THR A 72 -2.60 8.24 -7.85
N ILE A 73 -2.80 7.14 -8.58
CA ILE A 73 -2.34 5.81 -8.19
C ILE A 73 -0.81 5.75 -8.08
N PHE A 74 -0.08 6.38 -9.02
CA PHE A 74 1.38 6.47 -8.95
C PHE A 74 1.86 7.12 -7.64
N LEU A 75 1.21 8.22 -7.22
CA LEU A 75 1.53 8.88 -5.94
C LEU A 75 1.22 7.96 -4.74
N GLY A 76 0.15 7.18 -4.81
CA GLY A 76 -0.17 6.16 -3.81
C GLY A 76 0.93 5.10 -3.66
N ILE A 77 1.41 4.54 -4.78
CA ILE A 77 2.49 3.55 -4.78
C ILE A 77 3.81 4.19 -4.33
N LEU A 78 4.10 5.43 -4.76
CA LEU A 78 5.29 6.16 -4.34
C LEU A 78 5.28 6.42 -2.82
N ALA A 79 4.13 6.80 -2.25
CA ALA A 79 3.99 6.93 -0.80
C ALA A 79 4.24 5.59 -0.09
N TRP A 80 3.88 4.47 -0.72
CA TRP A 80 4.17 3.14 -0.21
C TRP A 80 5.67 2.86 -0.13
N VAL A 81 6.40 3.20 -1.19
CA VAL A 81 7.86 3.10 -1.24
C VAL A 81 8.48 3.96 -0.13
N SER A 82 8.09 5.23 -0.05
CA SER A 82 8.57 6.16 0.97
C SER A 82 8.31 5.66 2.39
N ARG A 83 7.12 5.08 2.63
CA ARG A 83 6.77 4.51 3.94
C ARG A 83 7.81 3.49 4.40
N TYR A 84 8.15 2.50 3.58
CA TYR A 84 9.09 1.47 4.03
C TYR A 84 10.52 1.95 4.10
N PHE A 85 10.92 2.91 3.27
CA PHE A 85 12.22 3.55 3.44
C PHE A 85 12.28 4.36 4.74
N PHE A 86 11.20 5.00 5.16
CA PHE A 86 11.13 5.63 6.48
C PHE A 86 11.21 4.59 7.60
N LEU A 87 10.50 3.47 7.50
CA LEU A 87 10.57 2.40 8.50
C LEU A 87 11.98 1.78 8.57
N GLY A 88 12.60 1.47 7.43
CA GLY A 88 13.98 0.98 7.40
C GLY A 88 14.98 1.99 7.95
N GLY A 89 14.87 3.26 7.57
CA GLY A 89 15.72 4.34 8.11
C GLY A 89 15.51 4.62 9.61
N SER A 90 14.41 4.15 10.20
CA SER A 90 14.12 4.33 11.62
C SER A 90 14.82 3.32 12.53
N VAL A 91 15.38 2.23 11.98
CA VAL A 91 15.98 1.14 12.76
C VAL A 91 17.29 1.60 13.43
N ASP A 92 18.20 2.20 12.65
CA ASP A 92 19.55 2.53 13.13
C ASP A 92 19.74 4.02 13.50
N SER A 93 18.72 4.85 13.28
CA SER A 93 18.80 6.29 13.51
C SER A 93 18.04 6.72 14.76
N ILE A 94 18.71 6.76 15.92
CA ILE A 94 18.11 7.18 17.20
C ILE A 94 17.44 8.56 17.08
N ALA A 95 18.13 9.52 16.47
CA ALA A 95 17.62 10.90 16.36
C ALA A 95 16.43 11.04 15.40
N LEU A 96 16.35 10.20 14.35
CA LEU A 96 15.28 10.28 13.35
C LEU A 96 14.22 9.19 13.49
N GLN A 97 14.36 8.25 14.43
CA GLN A 97 13.46 7.11 14.58
C GLN A 97 12.00 7.56 14.70
N ALA A 98 11.70 8.46 15.63
CA ALA A 98 10.33 8.92 15.82
C ALA A 98 9.77 9.74 14.65
N PRO A 99 10.47 10.76 14.12
CA PRO A 99 10.03 11.45 12.91
C PRO A 99 9.75 10.53 11.72
N LEU A 100 10.61 9.54 11.47
CA LEU A 100 10.46 8.61 10.36
C LEU A 100 9.26 7.66 10.56
N ILE A 101 9.07 7.14 11.77
CA ILE A 101 7.90 6.30 12.10
C ILE A 101 6.60 7.10 11.97
N PHE A 102 6.55 8.33 12.48
CA PHE A 102 5.37 9.19 12.30
C PHE A 102 5.15 9.52 10.83
N GLY A 103 6.21 9.78 10.06
CA GLY A 103 6.11 9.93 8.61
C GLY A 103 5.48 8.70 7.95
N ALA A 104 5.93 7.50 8.29
CA ALA A 104 5.40 6.24 7.76
C ALA A 104 3.91 6.04 8.09
N ILE A 105 3.50 6.38 9.32
CA ILE A 105 2.10 6.34 9.78
C ILE A 105 1.25 7.38 9.03
N LEU A 106 1.72 8.62 8.91
CA LEU A 106 0.97 9.71 8.26
C LEU A 106 0.84 9.53 6.75
N LEU A 107 1.66 8.69 6.12
CA LEU A 107 1.48 8.30 4.72
C LEU A 107 0.29 7.33 4.50
N HIS A 108 -0.46 6.95 5.54
CA HIS A 108 -1.61 6.02 5.44
C HIS A 108 -2.65 6.37 4.40
N GLY A 109 -3.25 7.55 4.49
CA GLY A 109 -4.29 7.95 3.55
C GLY A 109 -3.80 7.99 2.10
N ILE A 110 -2.58 8.49 1.84
CA ILE A 110 -2.03 8.48 0.48
C ILE A 110 -1.85 7.06 -0.03
N CYS A 111 -1.28 6.17 0.78
CA CYS A 111 -1.09 4.77 0.38
C CYS A 111 -2.43 4.09 0.09
N TYR A 112 -3.39 4.25 1.00
CA TYR A 112 -4.64 3.49 0.96
C TYR A 112 -5.64 4.08 -0.03
N ASP A 113 -5.96 5.36 0.10
CA ASP A 113 -7.02 6.00 -0.69
C ASP A 113 -6.62 6.14 -2.16
N PHE A 114 -5.39 6.58 -2.44
CA PHE A 114 -4.99 6.85 -3.83
C PHE A 114 -4.75 5.57 -4.63
N LEU A 115 -4.49 4.45 -3.96
CA LEU A 115 -4.34 3.17 -4.63
C LEU A 115 -5.66 2.38 -4.65
N PHE A 116 -6.26 2.11 -3.49
CA PHE A 116 -7.40 1.21 -3.39
C PHE A 116 -8.71 1.89 -3.76
N ILE A 117 -9.00 3.06 -3.19
CA ILE A 117 -10.25 3.76 -3.49
C ILE A 117 -10.22 4.30 -4.93
N ALA A 118 -9.13 4.97 -5.32
CA ALA A 118 -8.95 5.41 -6.71
C ALA A 118 -8.93 4.23 -7.69
N GLY A 119 -8.35 3.10 -7.30
CA GLY A 119 -8.35 1.89 -8.10
C GLY A 119 -9.73 1.26 -8.28
N GLN A 120 -10.55 1.22 -7.23
CA GLN A 120 -11.94 0.78 -7.31
C GLN A 120 -12.78 1.68 -8.22
N LEU A 121 -12.56 3.00 -8.16
CA LEU A 121 -13.20 3.97 -9.05
C LEU A 121 -12.77 3.76 -10.51
N TYR A 122 -11.48 3.51 -10.77
CA TYR A 122 -11.00 3.17 -12.10
C TYR A 122 -11.65 1.89 -12.66
N VAL A 123 -11.80 0.85 -11.83
CA VAL A 123 -12.51 -0.38 -12.22
C VAL A 123 -13.99 -0.11 -12.51
N ASP A 124 -14.63 0.75 -11.72
CA ASP A 124 -16.04 1.13 -11.92
C ASP A 124 -16.24 1.85 -13.26
N ASP A 125 -15.35 2.78 -13.59
CA ASP A 125 -15.37 3.56 -14.84
C ASP A 125 -15.09 2.70 -16.08
N GLU A 126 -14.23 1.69 -15.96
CA GLU A 126 -13.97 0.74 -17.05
C GLU A 126 -15.11 -0.27 -17.25
N ALA A 127 -15.94 -0.49 -16.22
CA ALA A 127 -17.01 -1.47 -16.25
C ALA A 127 -18.33 -0.87 -16.77
N ASN A 128 -18.98 -1.59 -17.70
CA ASN A 128 -20.36 -1.26 -18.06
C ASN A 128 -21.35 -1.65 -16.94
N PRO A 129 -22.57 -1.07 -16.90
CA PRO A 129 -23.53 -1.33 -15.83
C PRO A 129 -23.86 -2.80 -15.61
N ARG A 130 -23.81 -3.64 -16.66
CA ARG A 130 -24.11 -5.07 -16.59
C ARG A 130 -23.04 -5.87 -15.86
N ILE A 131 -21.77 -5.47 -15.95
CA ILE A 131 -20.64 -6.22 -15.36
C ILE A 131 -20.02 -5.55 -14.14
N ARG A 132 -20.45 -4.32 -13.80
CA ARG A 132 -19.91 -3.52 -12.69
C ARG A 132 -19.79 -4.29 -11.38
N ALA A 133 -20.88 -4.89 -10.92
CA ALA A 133 -20.88 -5.66 -9.66
C ALA A 133 -19.90 -6.84 -9.70
N ALA A 134 -19.80 -7.54 -10.84
CA ALA A 134 -18.85 -8.63 -11.01
C ALA A 134 -17.39 -8.13 -11.01
N CYS A 135 -17.12 -6.95 -11.58
CA CYS A 135 -15.79 -6.34 -11.56
C CYS A 135 -15.39 -5.92 -10.14
N GLN A 136 -16.30 -5.29 -9.39
CA GLN A 136 -16.07 -4.91 -7.99
C GLN A 136 -15.88 -6.13 -7.07
N GLY A 137 -16.68 -7.18 -7.27
CA GLY A 137 -16.50 -8.44 -6.55
C GLY A 137 -15.16 -9.12 -6.89
N PHE A 138 -14.75 -9.08 -8.17
CA PHE A 138 -13.49 -9.66 -8.61
C PHE A 138 -12.27 -8.92 -8.03
N ILE A 139 -12.24 -7.59 -8.10
CA ILE A 139 -11.16 -6.82 -7.48
C ILE A 139 -11.15 -7.03 -5.96
N ALA A 140 -12.31 -7.01 -5.29
CA ALA A 140 -12.38 -7.29 -3.85
C ALA A 140 -11.81 -8.66 -3.49
N PHE A 141 -12.13 -9.70 -4.26
CA PHE A 141 -11.57 -11.05 -4.07
C PHE A 141 -10.05 -11.09 -4.26
N ILE A 142 -9.51 -10.38 -5.24
CA ILE A 142 -8.07 -10.29 -5.46
C ILE A 142 -7.37 -9.58 -4.30
N LEU A 143 -7.91 -8.45 -3.83
CA LEU A 143 -7.22 -7.62 -2.84
C LEU A 143 -7.36 -8.20 -1.44
N TRP A 144 -8.60 -8.46 -1.03
CA TRP A 144 -8.95 -8.85 0.34
C TRP A 144 -9.04 -10.37 0.55
N GLY A 145 -9.07 -11.14 -0.54
CA GLY A 145 -8.99 -12.60 -0.49
C GLY A 145 -7.56 -13.07 -0.76
N VAL A 146 -7.20 -13.20 -2.04
CA VAL A 146 -5.92 -13.80 -2.45
C VAL A 146 -4.73 -12.95 -2.01
N GLY A 147 -4.79 -11.63 -2.22
CA GLY A 147 -3.76 -10.68 -1.82
C GLY A 147 -3.52 -10.68 -0.33
N ALA A 148 -4.59 -10.74 0.47
CA ALA A 148 -4.52 -10.86 1.92
C ALA A 148 -3.86 -12.15 2.38
N PHE A 149 -4.27 -13.28 1.82
CA PHE A 149 -3.71 -14.58 2.14
C PHE A 149 -2.21 -14.64 1.81
N VAL A 150 -1.84 -14.27 0.58
CA VAL A 150 -0.45 -14.30 0.13
C VAL A 150 0.40 -13.30 0.91
N GLY A 151 -0.07 -12.06 1.07
CA GLY A 151 0.66 -11.01 1.78
C GLY A 151 0.93 -11.36 3.23
N THR A 152 -0.09 -11.83 3.97
CA THR A 152 0.07 -12.22 5.38
C THR A 152 0.99 -13.43 5.53
N MET A 153 0.87 -14.43 4.66
CA MET A 153 1.74 -15.60 4.68
C MET A 153 3.20 -15.23 4.40
N LEU A 154 3.46 -14.38 3.41
CA LEU A 154 4.81 -13.92 3.09
C LEU A 154 5.38 -13.04 4.20
N ALA A 155 4.58 -12.16 4.79
CA ALA A 155 4.99 -11.34 5.93
C ALA A 155 5.44 -12.23 7.11
N GLY A 156 4.65 -13.24 7.47
CA GLY A 156 5.01 -14.18 8.54
C GLY A 156 6.29 -14.97 8.23
N LYS A 157 6.49 -15.41 6.98
CA LYS A 157 7.72 -16.10 6.57
C LYS A 157 8.95 -15.21 6.65
N VAL A 158 8.84 -13.97 6.22
CA VAL A 158 9.96 -13.00 6.30
C VAL A 158 10.26 -12.68 7.76
N LEU A 159 9.23 -12.47 8.58
CA LEU A 159 9.39 -12.24 10.01
C LEU A 159 10.18 -13.38 10.68
N ALA A 160 9.75 -14.64 10.46
CA ALA A 160 10.43 -15.82 11.01
C ALA A 160 11.86 -16.03 10.47
N MET A 161 12.14 -15.59 9.23
CA MET A 161 13.47 -15.70 8.63
C MET A 161 14.50 -14.78 9.30
N TYR A 162 14.04 -13.64 9.83
CA TYR A 162 14.87 -12.63 10.48
C TYR A 162 14.67 -12.62 12.00
N GLU A 163 14.18 -13.73 12.55
CA GLU A 163 14.12 -13.97 13.98
C GLU A 163 15.55 -14.18 14.54
N THR A 164 15.86 -13.50 15.64
CA THR A 164 17.14 -13.58 16.33
C THR A 164 16.91 -13.53 17.85
N THR A 165 17.98 -13.65 18.62
CA THR A 165 17.93 -13.64 20.08
C THR A 165 18.76 -12.47 20.61
N ASN A 166 18.16 -11.64 21.46
CA ASN A 166 18.87 -10.54 22.10
C ASN A 166 19.81 -11.05 23.22
N ALA A 167 20.61 -10.15 23.81
CA ALA A 167 21.53 -10.50 24.89
C ALA A 167 20.84 -11.06 26.17
N ALA A 168 19.53 -10.84 26.31
CA ALA A 168 18.71 -11.35 27.42
C ALA A 168 18.10 -12.74 27.13
N GLY A 169 18.34 -13.31 25.94
CA GLY A 169 17.76 -14.60 25.55
C GLY A 169 16.34 -14.50 25.00
N GLU A 170 15.83 -13.29 24.73
CA GLU A 170 14.49 -13.07 24.20
C GLU A 170 14.52 -13.07 22.66
N THR A 171 13.48 -13.66 22.05
CA THR A 171 13.25 -13.58 20.62
C THR A 171 12.98 -12.13 20.21
N VAL A 172 13.78 -11.62 19.27
CA VAL A 172 13.63 -10.29 18.64
C VAL A 172 13.83 -10.41 17.14
N HIS A 173 13.59 -9.35 16.38
CA HIS A 173 13.71 -9.38 14.92
C HIS A 173 14.76 -8.41 14.38
N ASP A 174 15.43 -8.82 13.29
CA ASP A 174 16.34 -7.97 12.53
C ASP A 174 15.56 -7.04 11.59
N TRP A 175 15.08 -5.94 12.15
CA TRP A 175 14.29 -4.94 11.43
C TRP A 175 15.03 -4.24 10.30
N ALA A 176 16.36 -4.16 10.39
CA ALA A 176 17.20 -3.55 9.36
C ALA A 176 17.14 -4.35 8.06
N ASN A 177 16.97 -5.67 8.15
CA ASN A 177 16.80 -6.54 6.99
C ASN A 177 15.33 -6.82 6.64
N ILE A 178 14.39 -6.70 7.60
CA ILE A 178 12.95 -6.88 7.32
C ILE A 178 12.37 -5.73 6.50
N TRP A 179 12.55 -4.47 6.92
CA TRP A 179 11.89 -3.32 6.27
C TRP A 179 12.28 -3.06 4.81
N PRO A 180 13.53 -3.33 4.38
CA PRO A 180 13.88 -3.23 2.97
C PRO A 180 13.13 -4.20 2.06
N VAL A 181 12.69 -5.38 2.55
CA VAL A 181 11.99 -6.38 1.73
C VAL A 181 10.71 -5.81 1.09
N PRO A 182 9.73 -5.29 1.87
CA PRO A 182 8.55 -4.65 1.28
C PRO A 182 8.89 -3.31 0.60
N ALA A 183 9.99 -2.63 0.97
CA ALA A 183 10.43 -1.40 0.28
C ALA A 183 10.80 -1.67 -1.18
N TRP A 184 11.71 -2.62 -1.42
CA TRP A 184 12.16 -2.99 -2.75
C TRP A 184 11.05 -3.62 -3.59
N LEU A 185 10.18 -4.42 -2.96
CA LEU A 185 8.99 -4.94 -3.63
C LEU A 185 8.07 -3.81 -4.10
N SER A 186 7.76 -2.85 -3.22
CA SER A 186 6.91 -1.70 -3.57
C SER A 186 7.55 -0.85 -4.68
N LEU A 187 8.88 -0.68 -4.66
CA LEU A 187 9.60 0.04 -5.70
C LEU A 187 9.54 -0.69 -7.04
N GLY A 188 9.69 -2.02 -7.04
CA GLY A 188 9.52 -2.83 -8.24
C GLY A 188 8.13 -2.65 -8.85
N VAL A 189 7.08 -2.66 -8.01
CA VAL A 189 5.71 -2.41 -8.47
C VAL A 189 5.54 -0.99 -8.99
N LEU A 190 6.14 0.02 -8.35
CA LEU A 190 6.12 1.40 -8.83
C LEU A 190 6.71 1.51 -10.25
N VAL A 191 7.86 0.89 -10.49
CA VAL A 191 8.52 0.89 -11.79
C VAL A 191 7.65 0.20 -12.84
N VAL A 192 7.12 -0.99 -12.52
CA VAL A 192 6.21 -1.72 -13.43
C VAL A 192 4.96 -0.88 -13.75
N PHE A 193 4.33 -0.30 -12.73
CA PHE A 193 3.15 0.53 -12.90
C PHE A 193 3.47 1.75 -13.78
N PHE A 194 4.54 2.48 -13.48
CA PHE A 194 4.91 3.69 -14.21
C PHE A 194 5.17 3.44 -15.70
N VAL A 195 5.90 2.37 -16.01
CA VAL A 195 6.31 2.01 -17.38
C VAL A 195 5.15 1.41 -18.18
N PHE A 196 4.40 0.48 -17.60
CA PHE A 196 3.44 -0.34 -18.35
C PHE A 196 2.00 0.14 -18.24
N PHE A 197 1.59 0.78 -17.13
CA PHE A 197 0.22 1.26 -17.00
C PHE A 197 0.01 2.50 -17.87
N ARG A 198 -1.02 2.44 -18.72
CA ARG A 198 -1.48 3.56 -19.54
C ARG A 198 -2.94 3.81 -19.24
N GLU A 199 -3.22 5.02 -18.78
CA GLU A 199 -4.58 5.49 -18.56
C GLU A 199 -5.31 5.58 -19.92
N PRO A 200 -6.51 4.99 -20.05
CA PRO A 200 -7.37 5.21 -21.20
C PRO A 200 -7.71 6.69 -21.33
N GLU A 201 -7.84 7.20 -22.56
CA GLU A 201 -8.22 8.60 -22.77
C GLU A 201 -9.52 8.93 -22.02
N ARG A 202 -9.47 10.00 -21.22
CA ARG A 202 -10.64 10.52 -20.52
C ARG A 202 -11.67 10.90 -21.57
N LYS A 203 -12.79 10.17 -21.63
CA LYS A 203 -13.93 10.61 -22.43
C LYS A 203 -14.26 12.04 -21.99
N PRO A 204 -14.41 13.00 -22.93
CA PRO A 204 -14.90 14.32 -22.59
C PRO A 204 -16.13 14.14 -21.72
N ALA A 205 -16.16 14.76 -20.54
CA ALA A 205 -17.38 14.81 -19.77
C ALA A 205 -18.43 15.41 -20.71
N ASP A 206 -19.49 14.64 -21.02
CA ASP A 206 -20.62 15.19 -21.75
C ASP A 206 -20.99 16.49 -21.06
N ALA A 207 -20.90 17.60 -21.79
CA ALA A 207 -21.24 18.91 -21.31
C ALA A 207 -22.72 18.87 -20.90
N ALA A 208 -22.95 18.70 -19.60
CA ALA A 208 -24.26 18.86 -18.97
C ALA A 208 -24.57 20.35 -18.80
#